data_AF-A0A4U0X980-F1
#
_entry.id   AF-A0A4U0X980-F1
#
_cell.length_a   1.000
_cell.length_b   1.000
_cell.length_c   1.000
_cell.angle_alpha   90.00
_cell.angle_beta   90.00
_cell.angle_gamma   90.00
#
_symmetry.space_group_name_H-M   'P 1'
#
loop_
_entity.id
_entity.type
_entity.pdbx_description
1 polymer ?
#
loop_
_entity_poly.entity_id
_entity_poly.type
_entity_poly.pdbx_seq_one_letter_code
_entity_poly.pdbx_strand_id
1 'polypeptide(L)'
;MGGESHRNLTSLSSAKYPQLAARPKGKQIHHIYRDRLGQFTNNGQYKQQSLLAKLYDGRLSDEPHVKLEVWHAPGLTRPTFKEATSKKNEYVEAKKGDWFGPSWSTHWFRVRFTLPYDWIYKPQVELHWDANNEGMVWTEDGNPLQGLTGGGERVEWVVPQKFRDYDKEHTIYIEMACNGMFGNPQGGDTIQPPDPNRYFQLAEADLVSVNLDARALFYDFWIIGDAAREFPEDSWQEHQALQICNEIIDCFIAGDGSRSCIRDCREIAKKYLGNNVDSEKVYESNTNHAIVNAMGNCHIDTCWLWPWAETQRKIARSWSNQCDLLDRYPEHRFVASQAQQYKWLEQLYPYVWDRVKSHIKKGNFQTIGGSWVEHDTNMPSGESLVRQFVYGQRFFESSYVV
;
A
#
# COMPACT_ATOMS: atom_id res chain seq x y z
N MET A 1 -75.81 -30.94 -11.56
CA MET A 1 -74.85 -30.54 -12.61
C MET A 1 -74.24 -29.24 -12.13
N GLY A 2 -73.06 -29.21 -11.50
CA GLY A 2 -71.82 -29.82 -11.94
C GLY A 2 -71.04 -28.76 -12.71
N GLY A 3 -70.05 -28.12 -12.07
CA GLY A 3 -69.24 -27.09 -12.71
C GLY A 3 -68.37 -26.24 -11.79
N GLU A 4 -67.78 -26.82 -10.73
CA GLU A 4 -66.56 -26.24 -10.16
C GLU A 4 -65.44 -26.36 -11.20
N SER A 5 -64.82 -25.24 -11.55
CA SER A 5 -63.49 -25.23 -12.16
C SER A 5 -62.59 -24.40 -11.26
N HIS A 6 -61.97 -25.10 -10.32
CA HIS A 6 -60.87 -24.60 -9.50
C HIS A 6 -59.78 -24.01 -10.41
N ARG A 7 -59.68 -22.68 -10.47
CA ARG A 7 -58.41 -22.03 -10.78
C ARG A 7 -57.56 -22.13 -9.52
N ASN A 8 -56.75 -23.17 -9.46
CA ASN A 8 -55.55 -23.20 -8.63
C ASN A 8 -54.64 -22.06 -9.09
N LEU A 9 -54.87 -20.86 -8.56
CA LEU A 9 -53.87 -19.82 -8.46
C LEU A 9 -52.86 -20.31 -7.42
N THR A 10 -51.85 -21.03 -7.89
CA THR A 10 -50.59 -21.21 -7.19
C THR A 10 -50.17 -19.85 -6.66
N SER A 11 -50.21 -19.71 -5.33
CA SER A 11 -49.76 -18.51 -4.64
C SER A 11 -48.24 -18.41 -4.79
N LEU A 12 -47.80 -17.74 -5.86
CA LEU A 12 -46.54 -17.04 -5.85
C LEU A 12 -46.61 -16.07 -4.68
N SER A 13 -45.85 -16.31 -3.62
CA SER A 13 -45.77 -15.45 -2.45
C SER A 13 -45.15 -14.12 -2.84
N SER A 14 -45.94 -13.23 -3.44
CA SER A 14 -45.60 -11.82 -3.51
C SER A 14 -45.69 -11.28 -2.08
N ALA A 15 -44.59 -10.73 -1.58
CA ALA A 15 -44.58 -10.06 -0.29
C ALA A 15 -45.68 -8.98 -0.30
N LYS A 16 -46.77 -9.20 0.45
CA LYS A 16 -47.89 -8.26 0.55
C LYS A 16 -47.48 -7.12 1.48
N TYR A 17 -47.68 -5.88 1.03
CA TYR A 17 -47.50 -4.70 1.88
C TYR A 17 -48.36 -4.86 3.15
N PRO A 18 -47.79 -4.74 4.36
CA PRO A 18 -48.52 -5.03 5.59
C PRO A 18 -49.64 -4.01 5.80
N GLN A 19 -50.83 -4.48 6.18
CA GLN A 19 -51.99 -3.60 6.44
C GLN A 19 -51.80 -2.73 7.69
N LEU A 20 -50.94 -3.15 8.62
CA LEU A 20 -50.62 -2.43 9.85
C LEU A 20 -49.10 -2.25 9.94
N ALA A 21 -48.66 -1.00 10.16
CA ALA A 21 -47.26 -0.72 10.45
C ALA A 21 -46.96 -1.03 11.92
N ALA A 22 -46.00 -1.92 12.19
CA ALA A 22 -45.63 -2.29 13.55
C ALA A 22 -45.06 -1.11 14.37
N ARG A 23 -44.45 -0.12 13.69
CA ARG A 23 -43.89 1.09 14.30
C ARG A 23 -43.72 2.22 13.25
N PRO A 24 -43.75 3.50 13.64
CA PRO A 24 -43.35 4.58 12.74
C PRO A 24 -41.86 4.46 12.37
N LYS A 25 -41.52 4.81 11.12
CA LYS A 25 -40.14 4.97 10.65
C LYS A 25 -39.89 6.44 10.34
N GLY A 26 -39.04 7.09 11.13
CA GLY A 26 -38.67 8.50 10.94
C GLY A 26 -37.76 8.70 9.73
N LYS A 27 -37.77 9.91 9.17
CA LYS A 27 -36.77 10.34 8.19
C LYS A 27 -35.41 10.41 8.88
N GLN A 28 -34.39 9.84 8.25
CA GLN A 28 -33.02 9.89 8.75
C GLN A 28 -32.50 11.33 8.74
N ILE A 29 -31.86 11.76 9.83
CA ILE A 29 -31.21 13.06 9.93
C ILE A 29 -29.83 12.94 9.28
N HIS A 30 -29.65 13.58 8.12
CA HIS A 30 -28.52 13.35 7.22
C HIS A 30 -27.16 13.39 7.91
N HIS A 31 -26.79 14.51 8.56
CA HIS A 31 -25.49 14.65 9.22
C HIS A 31 -25.21 13.58 10.28
N ILE A 32 -26.22 13.17 11.06
CA ILE A 32 -26.05 12.14 12.11
C ILE A 32 -25.67 10.79 11.49
N TYR A 33 -26.34 10.42 10.40
CA TYR A 33 -26.09 9.15 9.72
C TYR A 33 -24.80 9.18 8.90
N ARG A 34 -24.40 10.35 8.40
CA ARG A 34 -23.11 10.55 7.73
C ARG A 34 -21.94 10.48 8.71
N ASP A 35 -22.04 11.15 9.85
CA ASP A 35 -20.98 11.17 10.87
C ASP A 35 -20.80 9.80 11.54
N ARG A 36 -21.88 8.99 11.62
CA ARG A 36 -21.83 7.60 12.07
C ARG A 36 -20.84 6.77 11.24
N LEU A 37 -20.72 7.02 9.93
CA LEU A 37 -19.91 6.19 9.03
C LEU A 37 -18.44 6.13 9.46
N GLY A 38 -17.88 7.25 9.95
CA GLY A 38 -16.50 7.31 10.40
C GLY A 38 -16.19 6.34 11.55
N GLN A 39 -17.16 6.03 12.41
CA GLN A 39 -16.93 5.13 13.55
C GLN A 39 -16.63 3.68 13.13
N PHE A 40 -17.02 3.28 11.92
CA PHE A 40 -16.82 1.93 11.42
C PHE A 40 -15.38 1.62 11.03
N THR A 41 -14.61 2.64 10.63
CA THR A 41 -13.24 2.51 10.15
C THR A 41 -12.22 3.33 10.95
N ASN A 42 -12.65 4.17 11.90
CA ASN A 42 -11.74 4.99 12.71
C ASN A 42 -11.03 4.18 13.80
N ASN A 43 -9.76 4.55 14.05
CA ASN A 43 -8.91 4.01 15.11
C ASN A 43 -9.21 4.62 16.50
N GLY A 44 -10.49 4.90 16.79
CA GLY A 44 -10.95 5.60 17.99
C GLY A 44 -11.44 4.67 19.10
N GLN A 45 -12.30 5.20 19.98
CA GLN A 45 -12.85 4.49 21.15
C GLN A 45 -13.59 3.17 20.80
N TYR A 46 -14.14 3.06 19.59
CA TYR A 46 -14.90 1.89 19.14
C TYR A 46 -14.09 0.91 18.27
N LYS A 47 -12.76 1.05 18.22
CA LYS A 47 -11.88 0.23 17.38
C LYS A 47 -12.13 -1.28 17.56
N GLN A 48 -12.32 -1.71 18.82
CA GLN A 48 -12.49 -3.13 19.15
C GLN A 48 -13.85 -3.70 18.70
N GLN A 49 -14.82 -2.82 18.45
CA GLN A 49 -16.17 -3.17 17.99
C GLN A 49 -16.37 -2.89 16.50
N SER A 50 -15.36 -2.32 15.82
CA SER A 50 -15.43 -1.93 14.42
C SER A 50 -14.74 -2.92 13.49
N LEU A 51 -14.78 -2.66 12.18
CA LEU A 51 -14.15 -3.50 11.18
C LEU A 51 -12.63 -3.65 11.40
N LEU A 52 -11.99 -2.62 11.99
CA LEU A 52 -10.55 -2.63 12.26
C LEU A 52 -10.12 -3.82 13.13
N ALA A 53 -10.96 -4.23 14.09
CA ALA A 53 -10.67 -5.39 14.94
C ALA A 53 -10.67 -6.73 14.17
N LYS A 54 -11.20 -6.75 12.94
CA LYS A 54 -11.34 -7.96 12.11
C LYS A 54 -10.39 -8.00 10.93
N LEU A 55 -9.52 -6.99 10.75
CA LEU A 55 -8.57 -6.91 9.62
C LEU A 55 -7.51 -8.00 9.63
N TYR A 56 -7.20 -8.57 10.80
CA TYR A 56 -6.14 -9.54 10.98
C TYR A 56 -6.67 -10.81 11.63
N ASP A 57 -6.27 -11.96 11.11
CA ASP A 57 -6.55 -13.28 11.66
C ASP A 57 -5.64 -13.59 12.86
N GLY A 58 -4.45 -13.00 12.88
CA GLY A 58 -3.47 -13.18 13.94
C GLY A 58 -2.24 -12.31 13.72
N ARG A 59 -1.53 -12.03 14.81
CA ARG A 59 -0.28 -11.27 14.84
C ARG A 59 0.70 -12.04 15.72
N LEU A 60 1.91 -12.23 15.22
CA LEU A 60 3.03 -12.87 15.90
C LEU A 60 4.19 -11.90 15.96
N SER A 61 4.85 -11.86 17.10
CA SER A 61 6.04 -11.04 17.30
C SER A 61 7.05 -11.76 18.17
N ASP A 62 8.28 -11.24 18.15
CA ASP A 62 9.37 -11.65 19.04
C ASP A 62 9.71 -13.16 18.95
N GLU A 63 10.65 -13.63 19.77
CA GLU A 63 11.04 -15.04 19.77
C GLU A 63 9.88 -15.93 20.26
N PRO A 64 9.65 -17.10 19.63
CA PRO A 64 10.50 -17.76 18.63
C PRO A 64 10.19 -17.42 17.16
N HIS A 65 9.25 -16.51 16.88
CA HIS A 65 8.73 -16.31 15.52
C HIS A 65 9.48 -15.27 14.70
N VAL A 66 9.97 -14.21 15.35
CA VAL A 66 10.74 -13.13 14.72
C VAL A 66 11.94 -12.80 15.58
N LYS A 67 13.13 -12.99 15.03
CA LYS A 67 14.41 -12.62 15.63
C LYS A 67 15.04 -11.48 14.84
N LEU A 68 15.39 -10.41 15.56
CA LEU A 68 15.95 -9.21 14.99
C LEU A 68 17.39 -9.04 15.48
N GLU A 69 18.30 -8.85 14.55
CA GLU A 69 19.65 -8.44 14.84
C GLU A 69 20.02 -7.26 13.96
N VAL A 70 20.81 -6.33 14.47
CA VAL A 70 21.16 -5.09 13.78
C VAL A 70 22.67 -4.94 13.68
N TRP A 71 23.13 -4.45 12.54
CA TRP A 71 24.47 -3.91 12.37
C TRP A 71 24.38 -2.43 12.03
N HIS A 72 25.14 -1.62 12.75
CA HIS A 72 25.16 -0.18 12.55
C HIS A 72 26.29 0.19 11.57
N ALA A 73 25.94 0.86 10.47
CA ALA A 73 26.94 1.35 9.53
C ALA A 73 27.84 2.39 10.22
N PRO A 74 29.17 2.36 10.01
CA PRO A 74 30.07 3.30 10.65
C PRO A 74 29.84 4.72 10.14
N GLY A 75 29.70 5.68 11.05
CA GLY A 75 29.45 7.09 10.73
C GLY A 75 28.13 7.28 9.97
N LEU A 76 28.16 8.07 8.90
CA LEU A 76 27.01 8.31 8.00
C LEU A 76 27.21 7.63 6.64
N THR A 77 27.93 6.50 6.63
CA THR A 77 28.14 5.72 5.41
C THR A 77 26.86 5.02 4.97
N ARG A 78 26.76 4.75 3.67
CA ARG A 78 25.65 4.03 3.05
C ARG A 78 26.22 2.76 2.40
N PRO A 79 26.59 1.76 3.21
CA PRO A 79 27.26 0.57 2.72
C PRO A 79 26.33 -0.22 1.79
N THR A 80 26.91 -0.82 0.77
CA THR A 80 26.20 -1.75 -0.11
C THR A 80 25.78 -3.01 0.65
N PHE A 81 24.84 -3.77 0.10
CA PHE A 81 24.42 -5.05 0.69
C PHE A 81 25.61 -5.98 1.00
N LYS A 82 26.57 -6.11 0.08
CA LYS A 82 27.75 -6.97 0.25
C LYS A 82 28.67 -6.51 1.38
N GLU A 83 28.80 -5.21 1.57
CA GLU A 83 29.60 -4.65 2.66
C GLU A 83 28.91 -4.84 4.00
N ALA A 84 27.59 -4.62 4.06
CA ALA A 84 26.79 -4.74 5.28
C ALA A 84 26.61 -6.18 5.76
N THR A 85 26.50 -7.15 4.84
CA THR A 85 26.33 -8.59 5.14
C THR A 85 27.64 -9.36 5.20
N SER A 86 28.78 -8.67 5.13
CA SER A 86 30.10 -9.27 5.27
C SER A 86 30.25 -10.01 6.60
N LYS A 87 30.86 -11.20 6.59
CA LYS A 87 31.13 -12.00 7.80
C LYS A 87 32.00 -11.31 8.85
N LYS A 88 32.65 -10.19 8.48
CA LYS A 88 33.44 -9.37 9.40
C LYS A 88 32.59 -8.47 10.30
N ASN A 89 31.33 -8.24 9.91
CA ASN A 89 30.43 -7.38 10.65
C ASN A 89 29.71 -8.20 11.72
N GLU A 90 29.74 -7.69 12.94
CA GLU A 90 29.04 -8.28 14.08
C GLU A 90 27.64 -7.67 14.19
N TYR A 91 26.62 -8.52 14.07
CA TYR A 91 25.24 -8.12 14.28
C TYR A 91 24.88 -8.34 15.75
N VAL A 92 24.31 -7.33 16.39
CA VAL A 92 23.88 -7.37 17.79
C VAL A 92 22.36 -7.55 17.87
N GLU A 93 21.86 -8.09 18.97
CA GLU A 93 20.42 -8.27 19.17
C GLU A 93 19.68 -6.91 19.16
N ALA A 94 18.52 -6.88 18.51
CA ALA A 94 17.63 -5.72 18.47
C ALA A 94 16.21 -6.12 18.87
N LYS A 95 15.42 -5.18 19.37
CA LYS A 95 14.02 -5.41 19.74
C LYS A 95 13.13 -4.23 19.37
N LYS A 96 11.83 -4.50 19.34
CA LYS A 96 10.81 -3.44 19.24
C LYS A 96 10.96 -2.48 20.43
N GLY A 97 10.82 -1.20 20.16
CA GLY A 97 11.01 -0.11 21.12
C GLY A 97 12.42 0.45 21.18
N ASP A 98 13.41 -0.18 20.54
CA ASP A 98 14.77 0.36 20.44
C ASP A 98 14.80 1.61 19.54
N TRP A 99 15.73 2.52 19.87
CA TRP A 99 15.93 3.78 19.18
C TRP A 99 17.19 3.76 18.32
N PHE A 100 17.05 4.23 17.09
CA PHE A 100 18.11 4.24 16.08
C PHE A 100 18.34 5.65 15.54
N GLY A 101 19.59 5.97 15.23
CA GLY A 101 20.00 7.29 14.79
C GLY A 101 21.53 7.44 14.85
N PRO A 102 22.07 8.65 14.69
CA PRO A 102 21.34 9.91 14.45
C PRO A 102 20.85 10.04 12.99
N SER A 103 20.30 11.20 12.62
CA SER A 103 19.83 11.48 11.26
C SER A 103 20.81 11.03 10.18
N TRP A 104 20.29 10.41 9.12
CA TRP A 104 21.03 9.87 7.97
C TRP A 104 21.91 8.65 8.27
N SER A 105 21.95 8.16 9.51
CA SER A 105 22.58 6.87 9.80
C SER A 105 21.87 5.75 9.05
N THR A 106 22.62 4.69 8.75
CA THR A 106 22.08 3.49 8.11
C THR A 106 22.26 2.31 9.05
N HIS A 107 21.21 1.53 9.24
CA HIS A 107 21.21 0.34 10.07
C HIS A 107 20.68 -0.83 9.26
N TRP A 108 21.44 -1.92 9.25
CA TRP A 108 21.05 -3.14 8.55
C TRP A 108 20.51 -4.13 9.56
N PHE A 109 19.24 -4.48 9.40
CA PHE A 109 18.62 -5.52 10.21
C PHE A 109 18.70 -6.84 9.48
N ARG A 110 19.16 -7.87 10.18
CA ARG A 110 18.96 -9.26 9.81
C ARG A 110 17.70 -9.74 10.52
N VAL A 111 16.64 -9.96 9.74
CA VAL A 111 15.35 -10.42 10.23
C VAL A 111 15.23 -11.89 9.91
N ARG A 112 15.18 -12.71 10.96
CA ARG A 112 14.97 -14.15 10.85
C ARG A 112 13.58 -14.47 11.37
N PHE A 113 12.81 -15.21 10.60
CA PHE A 113 11.45 -15.52 10.98
C PHE A 113 11.02 -16.93 10.60
N THR A 114 10.09 -17.47 11.39
CA THR A 114 9.47 -18.78 11.21
C THR A 114 7.96 -18.61 11.21
N LEU A 115 7.28 -19.35 10.32
CA LEU A 115 5.82 -19.30 10.22
C LEU A 115 5.19 -20.54 10.87
N PRO A 116 4.10 -20.37 11.64
CA PRO A 116 3.36 -21.50 12.18
C PRO A 116 2.66 -22.27 11.05
N TYR A 117 2.38 -23.55 11.29
CA TYR A 117 1.73 -24.45 10.31
C TYR A 117 0.48 -23.84 9.68
N ASP A 118 -0.39 -23.24 10.51
CA ASP A 118 -1.68 -22.70 10.09
C ASP A 118 -1.57 -21.48 9.16
N TRP A 119 -0.41 -20.83 9.08
CA TRP A 119 -0.22 -19.61 8.30
C TRP A 119 0.30 -19.87 6.88
N ILE A 120 0.85 -21.06 6.64
CA ILE A 120 1.43 -21.45 5.35
C ILE A 120 0.38 -21.44 4.23
N TYR A 121 -0.84 -21.85 4.57
CA TYR A 121 -1.97 -21.94 3.67
C TYR A 121 -2.88 -20.71 3.71
N LYS A 122 -2.53 -19.70 4.52
CA LYS A 122 -3.30 -18.45 4.56
C LYS A 122 -3.13 -17.72 3.23
N PRO A 123 -4.19 -17.07 2.73
CA PRO A 123 -4.11 -16.31 1.48
C PRO A 123 -2.98 -15.28 1.51
N GLN A 124 -2.86 -14.54 2.61
CA GLN A 124 -1.88 -13.47 2.75
C GLN A 124 -1.27 -13.41 4.15
N VAL A 125 0.06 -13.41 4.18
CA VAL A 125 0.90 -13.20 5.35
C VAL A 125 1.84 -12.04 5.04
N GLU A 126 2.01 -11.14 5.99
CA GLU A 126 2.81 -9.92 5.85
C GLU A 126 3.79 -9.80 7.01
N LEU A 127 4.94 -9.17 6.75
CA LEU A 127 5.79 -8.61 7.78
C LEU A 127 5.46 -7.12 7.88
N HIS A 128 5.03 -6.68 9.07
CA HIS A 128 4.76 -5.28 9.38
C HIS A 128 5.98 -4.70 10.07
N TRP A 129 6.64 -3.76 9.40
CA TRP A 129 7.81 -3.05 9.85
C TRP A 129 7.55 -1.54 9.85
N ASP A 130 7.55 -0.93 11.03
CA ASP A 130 7.44 0.52 11.17
C ASP A 130 8.48 1.07 12.13
N ALA A 131 9.39 1.88 11.60
CA ALA A 131 10.36 2.65 12.38
C ALA A 131 10.23 4.17 12.11
N ASN A 132 9.09 4.61 11.56
CA ASN A 132 8.82 6.00 11.16
C ASN A 132 9.91 6.61 10.26
N ASN A 133 10.53 5.77 9.45
CA ASN A 133 11.63 6.11 8.56
C ASN A 133 11.55 5.30 7.26
N GLU A 134 12.58 5.41 6.45
CA GLU A 134 12.67 4.76 5.15
C GLU A 134 13.43 3.43 5.26
N GLY A 135 12.91 2.37 4.65
CA GLY A 135 13.52 1.03 4.66
C GLY A 135 13.57 0.37 3.28
N MET A 136 14.45 -0.60 3.08
CA MET A 136 14.43 -1.49 1.92
C MET A 136 14.53 -2.94 2.36
N VAL A 137 13.62 -3.79 1.91
CA VAL A 137 13.68 -5.24 2.11
C VAL A 137 14.58 -5.86 1.04
N TRP A 138 15.48 -6.73 1.48
CA TRP A 138 16.44 -7.45 0.66
C TRP A 138 16.36 -8.95 0.92
N THR A 139 16.56 -9.76 -0.11
CA THR A 139 16.78 -11.20 0.06
C THR A 139 18.15 -11.47 0.67
N GLU A 140 18.35 -12.68 1.19
CA GLU A 140 19.69 -13.17 1.59
C GLU A 140 20.71 -13.12 0.44
N ASP A 141 20.28 -13.32 -0.80
CA ASP A 141 21.13 -13.22 -1.99
C ASP A 141 21.49 -11.76 -2.40
N GLY A 142 20.97 -10.76 -1.70
CA GLY A 142 21.23 -9.35 -2.00
C GLY A 142 20.38 -8.74 -3.11
N ASN A 143 19.18 -9.29 -3.36
CA ASN A 143 18.23 -8.72 -4.31
C ASN A 143 17.24 -7.79 -3.58
N PRO A 144 17.14 -6.51 -3.97
CA PRO A 144 16.13 -5.60 -3.42
C PRO A 144 14.71 -6.02 -3.82
N LEU A 145 13.80 -6.12 -2.84
CA LEU A 145 12.42 -6.56 -3.02
C LEU A 145 11.40 -5.42 -2.96
N GLN A 146 11.33 -4.71 -1.81
CA GLN A 146 10.31 -3.71 -1.57
C GLN A 146 10.83 -2.62 -0.62
N GLY A 147 10.63 -1.35 -0.97
CA GLY A 147 10.81 -0.21 -0.09
C GLY A 147 9.70 -0.09 0.94
N LEU A 148 10.07 0.29 2.15
CA LEU A 148 9.20 0.59 3.29
C LEU A 148 9.26 2.09 3.58
N THR A 149 8.13 2.66 3.96
CA THR A 149 8.03 4.06 4.40
C THR A 149 7.15 4.08 5.65
N GLY A 150 7.77 4.36 6.79
CA GLY A 150 7.13 4.33 8.10
C GLY A 150 6.12 5.45 8.32
N GLY A 151 5.49 5.44 9.49
CA GLY A 151 4.40 6.35 9.82
C GLY A 151 3.05 5.86 9.30
N GLY A 152 2.90 4.55 9.12
CA GLY A 152 1.67 3.93 8.62
C GLY A 152 1.40 4.05 7.12
N GLU A 153 2.32 4.62 6.33
CA GLU A 153 2.16 4.79 4.88
C GLU A 153 2.38 3.48 4.12
N ARG A 154 3.53 2.84 4.32
CA ARG A 154 3.87 1.54 3.73
C ARG A 154 4.76 0.76 4.68
N VAL A 155 4.11 0.04 5.59
CA VAL A 155 4.76 -0.73 6.66
C VAL A 155 4.74 -2.22 6.38
N GLU A 156 3.94 -2.66 5.41
CA GLU A 156 3.71 -4.05 5.09
C GLU A 156 4.59 -4.53 3.92
N TRP A 157 5.25 -5.67 4.13
CA TRP A 157 5.86 -6.47 3.07
C TRP A 157 5.14 -7.81 2.98
N VAL A 158 4.55 -8.13 1.83
CA VAL A 158 3.87 -9.41 1.62
C VAL A 158 4.90 -10.52 1.53
N VAL A 159 4.83 -11.49 2.45
CA VAL A 159 5.76 -12.62 2.48
C VAL A 159 5.46 -13.53 1.29
N PRO A 160 6.35 -13.69 0.30
CA PRO A 160 6.11 -14.53 -0.87
C PRO A 160 5.95 -16.00 -0.49
N GLN A 161 5.23 -16.80 -1.30
CA GLN A 161 4.99 -18.22 -1.01
C GLN A 161 6.28 -19.04 -0.79
N LYS A 162 7.39 -18.68 -1.45
CA LYS A 162 8.70 -19.32 -1.28
C LYS A 162 9.33 -19.15 0.12
N PHE A 163 8.79 -18.25 0.93
CA PHE A 163 9.18 -18.01 2.32
C PHE A 163 8.10 -18.48 3.30
N ARG A 164 7.17 -19.33 2.84
CA ARG A 164 6.08 -19.92 3.64
C ARG A 164 6.27 -21.42 3.81
N ASP A 165 7.49 -21.86 4.10
CA ASP A 165 7.79 -23.25 4.41
C ASP A 165 7.53 -23.54 5.90
N TYR A 166 6.98 -24.72 6.23
CA TYR A 166 6.78 -25.12 7.62
C TYR A 166 8.10 -25.38 8.32
N ASP A 167 8.23 -24.90 9.56
CA ASP A 167 9.34 -25.21 10.48
C ASP A 167 10.73 -24.89 9.89
N LYS A 168 10.77 -23.90 9.00
CA LYS A 168 11.99 -23.43 8.36
C LYS A 168 12.20 -21.96 8.68
N GLU A 169 13.38 -21.65 9.18
CA GLU A 169 13.80 -20.28 9.39
C GLU A 169 14.16 -19.65 8.05
N HIS A 170 13.56 -18.49 7.78
CA HIS A 170 13.87 -17.67 6.62
C HIS A 170 14.58 -16.40 7.05
N THR A 171 15.57 -15.97 6.28
CA THR A 171 16.33 -14.74 6.54
C THR A 171 16.08 -13.71 5.44
N ILE A 172 15.77 -12.50 5.86
CA ILE A 172 15.77 -11.30 5.00
C ILE A 172 16.62 -10.22 5.67
N TYR A 173 16.98 -9.21 4.90
CA TYR A 173 17.64 -8.03 5.42
C TYR A 173 16.79 -6.79 5.20
N ILE A 174 16.79 -5.86 6.15
CA ILE A 174 16.16 -4.55 6.01
C ILE A 174 17.25 -3.47 6.13
N GLU A 175 17.47 -2.73 5.05
CA GLU A 175 18.31 -1.53 5.07
C GLU A 175 17.45 -0.37 5.56
N MET A 176 17.59 0.01 6.83
CA MET A 176 16.90 1.12 7.44
C MET A 176 17.75 2.40 7.33
N ALA A 177 17.19 3.44 6.71
CA ALA A 177 17.79 4.77 6.62
C ALA A 177 17.09 5.71 7.62
N CYS A 178 17.84 6.33 8.52
CA CYS A 178 17.31 7.24 9.54
C CYS A 178 16.94 8.61 8.95
N ASN A 179 15.94 8.62 8.08
CA ASN A 179 15.28 9.80 7.55
C ASN A 179 13.83 9.48 7.19
N GLY A 180 12.97 10.50 7.27
CA GLY A 180 11.60 10.39 6.76
C GLY A 180 11.54 10.46 5.23
N MET A 181 10.32 10.37 4.69
CA MET A 181 10.06 10.55 3.25
C MET A 181 10.64 11.89 2.75
N PHE A 182 10.45 12.96 3.52
CA PHE A 182 10.90 14.32 3.23
C PHE A 182 12.15 14.75 4.03
N GLY A 183 13.05 13.81 4.34
CA GLY A 183 14.27 14.11 5.10
C GLY A 183 14.03 14.22 6.61
N ASN A 184 14.76 15.12 7.26
CA ASN A 184 14.82 15.23 8.73
C ASN A 184 14.52 16.64 9.25
N PRO A 185 13.36 17.24 8.94
CA PRO A 185 13.06 18.61 9.36
C PRO A 185 13.03 18.79 10.87
N GLN A 186 13.41 19.98 11.35
CA GLN A 186 13.22 20.40 12.73
C GLN A 186 11.81 20.99 12.95
N GLY A 187 11.16 20.67 14.08
CA GLY A 187 9.94 21.38 14.50
C GLY A 187 8.66 21.08 13.68
N GLY A 188 8.65 20.03 12.86
CA GLY A 188 7.44 19.55 12.16
C GLY A 188 7.13 20.24 10.83
N ASP A 189 7.83 21.33 10.50
CA ASP A 189 7.75 21.97 9.18
C ASP A 189 8.80 21.39 8.22
N THR A 190 8.34 20.82 7.11
CA THR A 190 9.17 20.00 6.20
C THR A 190 10.32 20.77 5.56
N ILE A 191 10.24 22.09 5.44
CA ILE A 191 11.27 22.91 4.79
C ILE A 191 12.32 23.46 5.77
N GLN A 192 12.22 23.14 7.06
CA GLN A 192 13.20 23.56 8.05
C GLN A 192 14.56 22.87 7.86
N PRO A 193 15.66 23.50 8.32
CA PRO A 193 16.97 22.87 8.32
C PRO A 193 16.91 21.48 8.97
N PRO A 194 17.63 20.48 8.41
CA PRO A 194 17.55 19.14 8.92
C PRO A 194 18.14 19.04 10.34
N ASP A 195 17.40 18.45 11.27
CA ASP A 195 17.88 18.11 12.61
C ASP A 195 18.94 17.00 12.48
N PRO A 196 20.20 17.24 12.88
CA PRO A 196 21.25 16.22 12.83
C PRO A 196 21.04 15.11 13.85
N ASN A 197 20.25 15.31 14.91
CA ASN A 197 20.12 14.41 16.05
C ASN A 197 18.70 13.82 16.19
N ARG A 198 18.02 13.55 15.07
CA ARG A 198 16.74 12.85 15.10
C ARG A 198 16.96 11.36 15.29
N TYR A 199 16.18 10.76 16.19
CA TYR A 199 16.17 9.33 16.45
C TYR A 199 14.80 8.75 16.09
N PHE A 200 14.81 7.48 15.69
CA PHE A 200 13.68 6.74 15.16
C PHE A 200 13.48 5.49 16.01
N GLN A 201 12.27 5.29 16.52
CA GLN A 201 11.93 4.12 17.31
C GLN A 201 11.34 3.04 16.40
N LEU A 202 11.82 1.79 16.53
CA LEU A 202 11.19 0.64 15.90
C LEU A 202 9.88 0.30 16.64
N ALA A 203 8.74 0.68 16.06
CA ALA A 203 7.41 0.46 16.63
C ALA A 203 6.86 -0.93 16.30
N GLU A 204 6.99 -1.36 15.04
CA GLU A 204 6.45 -2.64 14.57
C GLU A 204 7.53 -3.49 13.88
N ALA A 205 7.52 -4.78 14.16
CA ALA A 205 8.33 -5.81 13.50
C ALA A 205 7.63 -7.17 13.63
N ASP A 206 6.37 -7.21 13.20
CA ASP A 206 5.44 -8.31 13.50
C ASP A 206 5.07 -9.07 12.22
N LEU A 207 4.93 -10.39 12.34
CA LEU A 207 4.28 -11.19 11.30
C LEU A 207 2.77 -11.15 11.48
N VAL A 208 2.04 -10.90 10.40
CA VAL A 208 0.59 -10.70 10.42
C VAL A 208 -0.10 -11.57 9.39
N SER A 209 -1.10 -12.34 9.83
CA SER A 209 -2.02 -13.03 8.94
C SER A 209 -3.21 -12.12 8.67
N VAL A 210 -3.43 -11.81 7.39
CA VAL A 210 -4.43 -10.82 6.97
C VAL A 210 -5.75 -11.49 6.65
N ASN A 211 -6.85 -10.92 7.16
CA ASN A 211 -8.18 -11.26 6.71
C ASN A 211 -8.53 -10.45 5.45
N LEU A 212 -8.37 -11.06 4.28
CA LEU A 212 -8.60 -10.38 3.00
C LEU A 212 -10.04 -9.92 2.81
N ASP A 213 -11.04 -10.71 3.24
CA ASP A 213 -12.46 -10.33 3.14
C ASP A 213 -12.73 -9.05 3.96
N ALA A 214 -12.15 -8.93 5.15
CA ALA A 214 -12.28 -7.75 5.99
C ALA A 214 -11.56 -6.54 5.42
N ARG A 215 -10.33 -6.72 4.88
CA ARG A 215 -9.56 -5.65 4.23
C ARG A 215 -10.26 -5.16 2.96
N ALA A 216 -10.84 -6.06 2.19
CA ALA A 216 -11.58 -5.71 0.99
C ALA A 216 -12.87 -4.94 1.37
N LEU A 217 -13.58 -5.36 2.42
CA LEU A 217 -14.71 -4.59 2.97
C LEU A 217 -14.31 -3.22 3.48
N PHE A 218 -13.11 -3.08 4.05
CA PHE A 218 -12.60 -1.79 4.51
C PHE A 218 -12.46 -0.81 3.35
N TYR A 219 -11.87 -1.23 2.23
CA TYR A 219 -11.75 -0.38 1.04
C TYR A 219 -13.09 -0.11 0.37
N ASP A 220 -13.97 -1.11 0.25
CA ASP A 220 -15.33 -0.94 -0.25
C ASP A 220 -16.07 0.13 0.55
N PHE A 221 -16.08 0.00 1.88
CA PHE A 221 -16.75 0.94 2.76
C PHE A 221 -16.10 2.32 2.73
N TRP A 222 -14.78 2.40 2.62
CA TRP A 222 -14.06 3.67 2.54
C TRP A 222 -14.46 4.46 1.29
N ILE A 223 -14.48 3.82 0.12
CA ILE A 223 -14.87 4.45 -1.15
C ILE A 223 -16.35 4.84 -1.18
N ILE A 224 -17.25 3.96 -0.72
CA ILE A 224 -18.69 4.28 -0.66
C ILE A 224 -18.94 5.40 0.38
N GLY A 225 -18.23 5.37 1.51
CA GLY A 225 -18.30 6.38 2.54
C GLY A 225 -17.79 7.75 2.06
N ASP A 226 -16.75 7.79 1.23
CA ASP A 226 -16.31 9.01 0.54
C ASP A 226 -17.37 9.50 -0.45
N ALA A 227 -18.00 8.61 -1.23
CA ALA A 227 -19.10 9.02 -2.10
C ALA A 227 -20.26 9.66 -1.32
N ALA A 228 -20.57 9.16 -0.12
CA ALA A 228 -21.57 9.76 0.78
C ALA A 228 -21.14 11.10 1.41
N ARG A 229 -19.84 11.44 1.38
CA ARG A 229 -19.31 12.73 1.89
C ARG A 229 -19.14 13.77 0.80
N GLU A 230 -18.67 13.35 -0.37
CA GLU A 230 -18.18 14.24 -1.42
C GLU A 230 -19.22 14.51 -2.52
N PHE A 231 -20.16 13.59 -2.76
CA PHE A 231 -21.21 13.84 -3.75
C PHE A 231 -22.21 14.90 -3.25
N PRO A 232 -22.83 15.66 -4.17
CA PRO A 232 -23.85 16.64 -3.80
C PRO A 232 -24.98 16.01 -2.98
N GLU A 233 -25.40 16.67 -1.89
CA GLU A 233 -26.44 16.16 -0.98
C GLU A 233 -27.84 16.05 -1.64
N ASP A 234 -28.06 16.69 -2.78
CA ASP A 234 -29.28 16.57 -3.59
C ASP A 234 -29.21 15.43 -4.62
N SER A 235 -28.07 14.74 -4.72
CA SER A 235 -27.87 13.62 -5.64
C SER A 235 -28.38 12.30 -5.04
N TRP A 236 -28.99 11.47 -5.89
CA TRP A 236 -29.47 10.15 -5.45
C TRP A 236 -28.32 9.18 -5.17
N GLN A 237 -27.16 9.37 -5.80
CA GLN A 237 -25.96 8.56 -5.60
C GLN A 237 -25.39 8.74 -4.19
N GLU A 238 -25.31 9.99 -3.69
CA GLU A 238 -24.93 10.27 -2.30
C GLU A 238 -25.86 9.53 -1.33
N HIS A 239 -27.18 9.71 -1.50
CA HIS A 239 -28.17 9.09 -0.62
C HIS A 239 -28.10 7.55 -0.68
N GLN A 240 -27.87 6.97 -1.86
CA GLN A 240 -27.70 5.54 -2.03
C GLN A 240 -26.44 5.05 -1.31
N ALA A 241 -25.31 5.74 -1.47
CA ALA A 241 -24.06 5.41 -0.78
C ALA A 241 -24.25 5.45 0.74
N LEU A 242 -24.92 6.50 1.26
CA LEU A 242 -25.22 6.65 2.68
C LEU A 242 -26.09 5.49 3.22
N GLN A 243 -27.13 5.09 2.47
CA GLN A 243 -27.96 3.92 2.85
C GLN A 243 -27.14 2.63 2.86
N ILE A 244 -26.33 2.39 1.82
CA ILE A 244 -25.53 1.17 1.69
C ILE A 244 -24.50 1.06 2.83
N CYS A 245 -23.80 2.15 3.16
CA CYS A 245 -22.89 2.16 4.31
C CYS A 245 -23.63 1.88 5.63
N ASN A 246 -24.82 2.45 5.84
CA ASN A 246 -25.59 2.15 7.05
C ASN A 246 -26.10 0.70 7.09
N GLU A 247 -26.53 0.13 5.97
CA GLU A 247 -26.87 -1.29 5.85
C GLU A 247 -25.67 -2.19 6.18
N ILE A 248 -24.46 -1.83 5.72
CA ILE A 248 -23.22 -2.55 6.04
C ILE A 248 -22.96 -2.52 7.56
N ILE A 249 -23.04 -1.35 8.19
CA ILE A 249 -22.81 -1.24 9.65
C ILE A 249 -23.84 -2.07 10.42
N ASP A 250 -25.11 -1.98 10.04
CA ASP A 250 -26.19 -2.72 10.72
C ASP A 250 -26.03 -4.23 10.54
N CYS A 251 -25.64 -4.69 9.34
CA CYS A 251 -25.34 -6.09 9.06
C CYS A 251 -24.13 -6.59 9.88
N PHE A 252 -23.06 -5.80 9.93
CA PHE A 252 -21.86 -6.12 10.69
C PHE A 252 -22.16 -6.25 12.20
N ILE A 253 -22.94 -5.32 12.76
CA ILE A 253 -23.35 -5.36 14.17
C ILE A 253 -24.24 -6.58 14.44
N ALA A 254 -25.22 -6.85 13.58
CA ALA A 254 -26.13 -7.99 13.74
C ALA A 254 -25.39 -9.34 13.69
N GLY A 255 -24.32 -9.41 12.90
CA GLY A 255 -23.48 -10.60 12.73
C GLY A 255 -22.25 -10.67 13.64
N ASP A 256 -22.10 -9.74 14.59
CA ASP A 256 -20.98 -9.63 15.54
C ASP A 256 -19.57 -9.64 14.88
N GLY A 257 -19.49 -9.10 13.66
CA GLY A 257 -18.25 -9.08 12.87
C GLY A 257 -17.69 -10.48 12.53
N SER A 258 -18.56 -11.50 12.46
CA SER A 258 -18.21 -12.85 12.00
C SER A 258 -17.77 -12.88 10.52
N ARG A 259 -17.06 -13.94 10.11
CA ARG A 259 -16.61 -14.09 8.72
C ARG A 259 -17.77 -14.16 7.71
N SER A 260 -18.88 -14.79 8.09
CA SER A 260 -20.09 -14.83 7.26
C SER A 260 -20.69 -13.43 7.10
N CYS A 261 -20.80 -12.65 8.17
CA CYS A 261 -21.39 -11.32 8.06
C CYS A 261 -20.51 -10.35 7.26
N ILE A 262 -19.18 -10.49 7.31
CA ILE A 262 -18.26 -9.70 6.47
C ILE A 262 -18.52 -9.97 4.98
N ARG A 263 -18.78 -11.24 4.61
CA ARG A 263 -19.16 -11.60 3.24
C ARG A 263 -20.53 -11.02 2.86
N ASP A 264 -21.51 -11.09 3.77
CA ASP A 264 -22.82 -10.48 3.53
C ASP A 264 -22.70 -8.94 3.36
N CYS A 265 -21.84 -8.29 4.16
CA CYS A 265 -21.53 -6.87 4.02
C CYS A 265 -20.88 -6.55 2.67
N ARG A 266 -19.97 -7.39 2.19
CA ARG A 266 -19.37 -7.28 0.85
C ARG A 266 -20.43 -7.38 -0.25
N GLU A 267 -21.40 -8.29 -0.12
CA GLU A 267 -22.51 -8.40 -1.08
C GLU A 267 -23.42 -7.16 -1.05
N ILE A 268 -23.61 -6.53 0.12
CA ILE A 268 -24.30 -5.24 0.22
C ILE A 268 -23.50 -4.14 -0.49
N ALA A 269 -22.17 -4.08 -0.30
CA ALA A 269 -21.31 -3.09 -0.95
C ALA A 269 -21.31 -3.21 -2.48
N LYS A 270 -21.34 -4.44 -3.01
CA LYS A 270 -21.42 -4.72 -4.46
C LYS A 270 -22.67 -4.14 -5.13
N LYS A 271 -23.75 -3.84 -4.38
CA LYS A 271 -24.92 -3.13 -4.91
C LYS A 271 -24.56 -1.72 -5.41
N TYR A 272 -23.52 -1.10 -4.86
CA TYR A 272 -23.02 0.22 -5.29
C TYR A 272 -21.84 0.09 -6.25
N LEU A 273 -20.83 -0.71 -5.88
CA LEU A 273 -19.55 -0.81 -6.60
C LEU A 273 -19.59 -1.73 -7.82
N GLY A 274 -20.59 -2.61 -7.90
CA GLY A 274 -20.70 -3.63 -8.93
C GLY A 274 -19.91 -4.91 -8.62
N ASN A 275 -20.18 -5.96 -9.39
CA ASN A 275 -19.67 -7.31 -9.13
C ASN A 275 -18.21 -7.53 -9.53
N ASN A 276 -17.65 -6.65 -10.36
CA ASN A 276 -16.29 -6.81 -10.89
C ASN A 276 -15.22 -6.20 -9.99
N VAL A 277 -15.60 -5.51 -8.90
CA VAL A 277 -14.73 -4.69 -8.03
C VAL A 277 -13.49 -5.43 -7.49
N ASP A 278 -13.58 -6.76 -7.36
CA ASP A 278 -12.47 -7.59 -6.88
C ASP A 278 -11.50 -8.03 -8.01
N SER A 279 -11.59 -7.44 -9.21
CA SER A 279 -10.75 -7.77 -10.38
C SER A 279 -10.54 -6.59 -11.33
N GLU A 280 -9.54 -6.70 -12.19
CA GLU A 280 -9.21 -5.73 -13.26
C GLU A 280 -10.34 -5.54 -14.29
N LYS A 281 -11.32 -6.44 -14.31
CA LYS A 281 -12.48 -6.39 -15.22
C LYS A 281 -13.39 -5.18 -15.02
N VAL A 282 -13.23 -4.43 -13.92
CA VAL A 282 -13.90 -3.12 -13.77
C VAL A 282 -13.57 -2.19 -14.94
N TYR A 283 -12.35 -2.25 -15.47
CA TYR A 283 -11.87 -1.40 -16.55
C TYR A 283 -12.27 -1.90 -17.96
N GLU A 284 -12.87 -3.09 -18.09
CA GLU A 284 -13.35 -3.61 -19.37
C GLU A 284 -14.76 -3.07 -19.73
N SER A 285 -15.49 -2.57 -18.73
CA SER A 285 -16.82 -2.01 -18.92
C SER A 285 -16.77 -0.54 -19.35
N ASN A 286 -17.65 -0.13 -20.27
CA ASN A 286 -17.82 1.27 -20.70
C ASN A 286 -16.54 1.98 -21.22
N THR A 287 -15.64 1.26 -21.88
CA THR A 287 -14.34 1.77 -22.37
C THR A 287 -14.42 2.82 -23.47
N ASN A 288 -15.57 3.01 -24.12
CA ASN A 288 -15.69 3.85 -25.31
C ASN A 288 -15.65 5.37 -25.03
N HIS A 289 -15.83 5.80 -23.77
CA HIS A 289 -15.90 7.23 -23.41
C HIS A 289 -15.29 7.51 -22.02
N ALA A 290 -14.00 7.21 -21.83
CA ALA A 290 -13.31 7.56 -20.59
C ALA A 290 -13.15 9.08 -20.45
N ILE A 291 -13.69 9.65 -19.36
CA ILE A 291 -13.57 11.09 -19.02
C ILE A 291 -12.31 11.35 -18.18
N VAL A 292 -11.92 10.38 -17.34
CA VAL A 292 -10.75 10.45 -16.45
C VAL A 292 -9.80 9.33 -16.83
N ASN A 293 -8.52 9.65 -16.99
CA ASN A 293 -7.44 8.69 -17.19
C ASN A 293 -6.51 8.76 -15.98
N ALA A 294 -6.25 7.60 -15.36
CA ALA A 294 -5.38 7.49 -14.20
C ALA A 294 -4.03 6.86 -14.60
N MET A 295 -2.94 7.44 -14.12
CA MET A 295 -1.56 6.97 -14.34
C MET A 295 -0.81 7.09 -13.01
N GLY A 296 -0.14 6.03 -12.59
CA GLY A 296 0.75 6.07 -11.44
C GLY A 296 2.00 6.89 -11.76
N ASN A 297 2.40 7.78 -10.86
CA ASN A 297 3.63 8.55 -10.96
C ASN A 297 4.35 8.52 -9.61
N CYS A 298 5.68 8.49 -9.64
CA CYS A 298 6.49 8.73 -8.46
C CYS A 298 7.53 9.80 -8.77
N HIS A 299 7.18 11.03 -8.46
CA HIS A 299 8.12 12.15 -8.46
C HIS A 299 9.13 11.98 -7.33
N ILE A 300 10.42 11.97 -7.69
CA ILE A 300 11.52 11.94 -6.73
C ILE A 300 12.42 13.12 -7.03
N ASP A 301 12.44 14.10 -6.14
CA ASP A 301 13.39 15.20 -6.26
C ASP A 301 14.81 14.65 -6.18
N THR A 302 15.64 15.06 -7.15
CA THR A 302 17.00 14.52 -7.26
C THR A 302 17.86 14.97 -6.08
N CYS A 303 17.66 16.18 -5.59
CA CYS A 303 18.27 16.72 -4.38
C CYS A 303 17.41 17.87 -3.87
N TRP A 304 16.61 17.64 -2.83
CA TRP A 304 15.81 18.68 -2.20
C TRP A 304 16.14 18.77 -0.72
N LEU A 305 15.53 17.90 0.09
CA LEU A 305 15.74 17.85 1.55
C LEU A 305 16.70 16.72 1.96
N TRP A 306 17.32 16.06 0.98
CA TRP A 306 18.27 14.96 1.13
C TRP A 306 19.34 15.02 0.04
N PRO A 307 20.53 14.44 0.27
CA PRO A 307 21.62 14.43 -0.72
C PRO A 307 21.37 13.43 -1.86
N TRP A 308 22.11 13.57 -2.98
CA TRP A 308 22.05 12.63 -4.12
C TRP A 308 22.22 11.16 -3.73
N ALA A 309 23.10 10.89 -2.77
CA ALA A 309 23.34 9.54 -2.27
C ALA A 309 22.08 8.90 -1.67
N GLU A 310 21.16 9.70 -1.13
CA GLU A 310 19.88 9.19 -0.65
C GLU A 310 18.88 8.97 -1.79
N THR A 311 18.87 9.86 -2.79
CA THR A 311 18.04 9.69 -4.00
C THR A 311 18.34 8.38 -4.70
N GLN A 312 19.61 7.99 -4.80
CA GLN A 312 20.02 6.69 -5.38
C GLN A 312 19.32 5.51 -4.70
N ARG A 313 19.18 5.55 -3.37
CA ARG A 313 18.44 4.54 -2.60
C ARG A 313 16.92 4.68 -2.75
N LYS A 314 16.40 5.91 -2.74
CA LYS A 314 14.96 6.20 -2.93
C LYS A 314 14.45 5.67 -4.26
N ILE A 315 15.22 5.81 -5.35
CA ILE A 315 14.86 5.28 -6.66
C ILE A 315 14.70 3.76 -6.60
N ALA A 316 15.69 3.05 -6.04
CA ALA A 316 15.62 1.59 -5.91
C ALA A 316 14.41 1.16 -5.05
N ARG A 317 14.21 1.81 -3.89
CA ARG A 317 13.08 1.55 -2.98
C ARG A 317 11.73 1.75 -3.67
N SER A 318 11.57 2.87 -4.36
CA SER A 318 10.33 3.22 -5.04
C SER A 318 10.06 2.32 -6.25
N TRP A 319 11.03 2.12 -7.12
CA TRP A 319 10.78 1.41 -8.38
C TRP A 319 10.71 -0.10 -8.19
N SER A 320 11.35 -0.67 -7.17
CA SER A 320 11.06 -2.03 -6.72
C SER A 320 9.58 -2.20 -6.33
N ASN A 321 9.00 -1.23 -5.61
CA ASN A 321 7.58 -1.25 -5.25
C ASN A 321 6.69 -1.17 -6.48
N GLN A 322 7.03 -0.30 -7.43
CA GLN A 322 6.25 -0.18 -8.66
C GLN A 322 6.32 -1.47 -9.50
N CYS A 323 7.48 -2.12 -9.60
CA CYS A 323 7.57 -3.43 -10.24
C CYS A 323 6.69 -4.48 -9.54
N ASP A 324 6.70 -4.55 -8.21
CA ASP A 324 5.83 -5.47 -7.47
C ASP A 324 4.33 -5.18 -7.71
N LEU A 325 3.94 -3.90 -7.69
CA LEU A 325 2.57 -3.49 -8.00
C LEU A 325 2.17 -3.85 -9.44
N LEU A 326 3.06 -3.62 -10.42
CA LEU A 326 2.82 -3.97 -11.82
C LEU A 326 2.75 -5.48 -12.06
N ASP A 327 3.37 -6.30 -11.20
CA ASP A 327 3.23 -7.75 -11.24
C ASP A 327 1.89 -8.23 -10.64
N ARG A 328 1.36 -7.51 -9.63
CA ARG A 328 0.10 -7.85 -8.95
C ARG A 328 -1.15 -7.28 -9.62
N TYR A 329 -1.04 -6.11 -10.24
CA TYR A 329 -2.16 -5.37 -10.86
C TYR A 329 -1.84 -5.14 -12.35
N PRO A 330 -2.25 -6.06 -13.24
CA PRO A 330 -1.87 -6.04 -14.67
C PRO A 330 -2.39 -4.81 -15.44
N GLU A 331 -3.45 -4.18 -14.95
CA GLU A 331 -4.03 -2.94 -15.47
C GLU A 331 -3.24 -1.69 -15.07
N HIS A 332 -2.42 -1.76 -14.03
CA HIS A 332 -1.66 -0.61 -13.53
C HIS A 332 -0.68 -0.10 -14.59
N ARG A 333 -0.55 1.23 -14.67
CA ARG A 333 0.37 1.92 -15.57
C ARG A 333 1.18 2.92 -14.75
N PHE A 334 2.48 2.87 -14.87
CA PHE A 334 3.39 3.69 -14.08
C PHE A 334 4.34 4.50 -14.97
N VAL A 335 4.61 5.74 -14.60
CA VAL A 335 5.53 6.63 -15.31
C VAL A 335 6.60 7.23 -14.40
N ALA A 336 7.80 7.39 -14.96
CA ALA A 336 8.88 8.17 -14.37
C ALA A 336 9.63 8.98 -15.44
N SER A 337 10.21 10.12 -15.04
CA SER A 337 10.70 11.15 -15.97
C SER A 337 12.21 11.17 -16.15
N GLN A 338 12.97 11.25 -15.06
CA GLN A 338 14.38 11.67 -15.12
C GLN A 338 15.32 10.56 -15.58
N ALA A 339 15.96 10.69 -16.77
CA ALA A 339 16.93 9.72 -17.28
C ALA A 339 18.12 9.47 -16.33
N GLN A 340 18.56 10.49 -15.59
CA GLN A 340 19.64 10.36 -14.60
C GLN A 340 19.30 9.34 -13.50
N GLN A 341 18.04 9.20 -13.13
CA GLN A 341 17.60 8.24 -12.10
C GLN A 341 17.68 6.80 -12.62
N TYR A 342 17.27 6.57 -13.88
CA TYR A 342 17.44 5.28 -14.55
C TYR A 342 18.92 4.89 -14.63
N LYS A 343 19.79 5.83 -15.00
CA LYS A 343 21.24 5.58 -15.05
C LYS A 343 21.81 5.18 -13.68
N TRP A 344 21.39 5.84 -12.60
CA TRP A 344 21.82 5.44 -11.27
C TRP A 344 21.30 4.05 -10.87
N LEU A 345 20.04 3.74 -11.21
CA LEU A 345 19.48 2.43 -10.94
C LEU A 345 20.23 1.32 -11.70
N GLU A 346 20.53 1.55 -12.99
CA GLU A 346 21.33 0.63 -13.80
C GLU A 346 22.71 0.37 -13.20
N GLN A 347 23.38 1.41 -12.72
CA GLN A 347 24.74 1.31 -12.18
C GLN A 347 24.79 0.66 -10.79
N LEU A 348 23.79 0.92 -9.94
CA LEU A 348 23.85 0.58 -8.51
C LEU A 348 22.97 -0.62 -8.14
N TYR A 349 21.87 -0.85 -8.87
CA TYR A 349 20.86 -1.86 -8.55
C TYR A 349 20.47 -2.67 -9.81
N PRO A 350 21.40 -3.44 -10.40
CA PRO A 350 21.18 -4.14 -11.66
C PRO A 350 19.97 -5.10 -11.63
N TYR A 351 19.71 -5.76 -10.50
CA TYR A 351 18.52 -6.61 -10.32
C TYR A 351 17.21 -5.83 -10.54
N VAL A 352 17.09 -4.66 -9.92
CA VAL A 352 15.89 -3.81 -10.05
C VAL A 352 15.81 -3.22 -11.45
N TRP A 353 16.96 -2.84 -12.03
CA TRP A 353 17.04 -2.37 -13.40
C TRP A 353 16.51 -3.39 -14.41
N ASP A 354 16.85 -4.67 -14.25
CA ASP A 354 16.35 -5.73 -15.12
C ASP A 354 14.83 -5.90 -15.02
N ARG A 355 14.26 -5.77 -13.81
CA ARG A 355 12.80 -5.76 -13.62
C ARG A 355 12.15 -4.57 -14.30
N VAL A 356 12.69 -3.37 -14.09
CA VAL A 356 12.21 -2.13 -14.71
C VAL A 356 12.23 -2.25 -16.23
N LYS A 357 13.34 -2.69 -16.84
CA LYS A 357 13.42 -2.95 -18.29
C LYS A 357 12.38 -3.98 -18.76
N SER A 358 12.12 -5.02 -17.98
CA SER A 358 11.09 -6.02 -18.31
C SER A 358 9.70 -5.37 -18.39
N HIS A 359 9.34 -4.54 -17.41
CA HIS A 359 8.06 -3.83 -17.39
C HIS A 359 7.95 -2.77 -18.49
N ILE A 360 9.06 -2.12 -18.84
CA ILE A 360 9.09 -1.17 -19.95
C ILE A 360 8.83 -1.89 -21.27
N LYS A 361 9.45 -3.05 -21.51
CA LYS A 361 9.16 -3.89 -22.68
C LYS A 361 7.73 -4.42 -22.72
N LYS A 362 7.11 -4.66 -21.56
CA LYS A 362 5.69 -5.03 -21.45
C LYS A 362 4.75 -3.83 -21.69
N GLY A 363 5.27 -2.61 -21.69
CA GLY A 363 4.49 -1.37 -21.88
C GLY A 363 3.73 -0.89 -20.65
N ASN A 364 3.95 -1.46 -19.46
CA ASN A 364 3.23 -1.08 -18.24
C ASN A 364 4.03 -0.16 -17.31
N PHE A 365 5.33 -0.01 -17.54
CA PHE A 365 6.16 1.07 -17.03
C PHE A 365 6.54 1.96 -18.22
N GLN A 366 6.11 3.22 -18.28
CA GLN A 366 6.47 4.13 -19.38
C GLN A 366 7.56 5.13 -18.96
N THR A 367 8.54 5.31 -19.83
CA THR A 367 9.50 6.41 -19.75
C THR A 367 8.85 7.66 -20.34
N ILE A 368 8.83 8.75 -19.57
CA ILE A 368 8.28 10.04 -20.03
C ILE A 368 9.29 11.16 -19.81
N GLY A 369 8.94 12.40 -20.20
CA GLY A 369 9.79 13.58 -20.04
C GLY A 369 10.89 13.68 -21.11
N GLY A 370 11.68 12.63 -21.31
CA GLY A 370 12.73 12.60 -22.34
C GLY A 370 13.91 13.53 -22.07
N SER A 371 14.04 14.03 -20.84
CA SER A 371 15.12 14.91 -20.38
C SER A 371 16.04 14.20 -19.38
N TRP A 372 17.22 14.76 -19.14
CA TRP A 372 18.19 14.18 -18.20
C TRP A 372 17.71 14.25 -16.75
N VAL A 373 17.22 15.42 -16.35
CA VAL A 373 16.51 15.67 -15.09
C VAL A 373 15.31 16.57 -15.34
N GLU A 374 14.39 16.63 -14.38
CA GLU A 374 13.36 17.67 -14.29
C GLU A 374 14.01 18.98 -13.86
N HIS A 375 14.47 19.76 -14.84
CA HIS A 375 15.24 20.97 -14.64
C HIS A 375 14.33 22.20 -14.58
N ASP A 376 14.77 23.23 -13.85
CA ASP A 376 14.19 24.57 -13.98
C ASP A 376 14.36 25.09 -15.42
N THR A 377 13.40 25.86 -15.90
CA THR A 377 13.36 26.38 -17.27
C THR A 377 13.58 27.89 -17.34
N ASN A 378 13.77 28.57 -16.21
CA ASN A 378 14.00 30.01 -16.16
C ASN A 378 15.48 30.39 -16.10
N MET A 379 16.25 29.72 -15.23
CA MET A 379 17.65 30.03 -14.97
C MET A 379 18.63 29.49 -16.03
N PRO A 380 18.46 28.27 -16.57
CA PRO A 380 19.41 27.73 -17.53
C PRO A 380 19.36 28.43 -18.90
N SER A 381 20.50 28.48 -19.58
CA SER A 381 20.56 28.92 -20.97
C SER A 381 19.81 27.97 -21.91
N GLY A 382 19.43 28.45 -23.10
CA GLY A 382 18.82 27.60 -24.13
C GLY A 382 19.67 26.38 -24.50
N GLU A 383 21.00 26.51 -24.59
CA GLU A 383 21.89 25.37 -24.83
C GLU A 383 21.81 24.35 -23.69
N SER A 384 21.69 24.79 -22.44
CA SER A 384 21.50 23.88 -21.30
C SER A 384 20.22 23.08 -21.43
N LEU A 385 19.11 23.70 -21.85
CA LEU A 385 17.84 23.01 -22.11
C LEU A 385 17.97 22.00 -23.25
N VAL A 386 18.66 22.36 -24.34
CA VAL A 386 18.95 21.42 -25.44
C VAL A 386 19.73 20.22 -24.93
N ARG A 387 20.75 20.42 -24.09
CA ARG A 387 21.53 19.32 -23.52
C ARG A 387 20.72 18.39 -22.63
N GLN A 388 19.75 18.92 -21.88
CA GLN A 388 18.86 18.09 -21.07
C GLN A 388 18.12 17.06 -21.94
N PHE A 389 17.54 17.50 -23.06
CA PHE A 389 16.85 16.60 -23.99
C PHE A 389 17.82 15.69 -24.75
N VAL A 390 18.94 16.22 -25.25
CA VAL A 390 19.93 15.41 -25.98
C VAL A 390 20.48 14.27 -25.11
N TYR A 391 20.80 14.53 -23.85
CA TYR A 391 21.30 13.49 -22.94
C TYR A 391 20.19 12.53 -22.51
N GLY A 392 19.00 13.02 -22.22
CA GLY A 392 17.84 12.19 -21.84
C GLY A 392 17.45 11.21 -22.95
N GLN A 393 17.16 11.74 -24.15
CA GLN A 393 16.75 10.94 -25.30
C GLN A 393 17.82 9.92 -25.70
N ARG A 394 19.10 10.31 -25.77
CA ARG A 394 20.19 9.38 -26.09
C ARG A 394 20.26 8.21 -25.12
N PHE A 395 20.05 8.46 -23.82
CA PHE A 395 20.07 7.39 -22.81
C PHE A 395 18.91 6.41 -23.01
N PHE A 396 17.70 6.91 -23.24
CA PHE A 396 16.53 6.05 -23.45
C PHE A 396 16.67 5.22 -24.75
N GLU A 397 17.09 5.86 -25.85
CA GLU A 397 17.36 5.20 -27.13
C GLU A 397 18.47 4.14 -27.00
N SER A 398 19.58 4.45 -26.32
CA SER A 398 20.70 3.51 -26.19
C SER A 398 20.40 2.31 -25.29
N SER A 399 19.53 2.51 -24.30
CA SER A 399 19.24 1.48 -23.30
C SER A 399 18.13 0.51 -23.76
N TYR A 400 17.55 0.74 -24.95
CA TYR A 400 16.37 0.03 -25.46
C TYR A 400 15.16 0.15 -24.52
N VAL A 401 14.95 1.34 -23.98
CA VAL A 401 13.94 1.66 -22.96
C VAL A 401 12.97 2.75 -23.47
N VAL A 402 12.53 2.58 -24.73
CA VAL A 402 11.56 3.44 -25.43
C VAL A 402 10.38 2.60 -25.87
#